data_AF-A0A2M7D8P8-F1
#
_entry.id   AF-A0A2M7D8P8-F1
#
_cell.length_a   1.000
_cell.length_b   1.000
_cell.length_c   1.000
_cell.angle_alpha   90.00
_cell.angle_beta   90.00
_cell.angle_gamma   90.00
#
_symmetry.space_group_name_H-M   'P 1'
#
loop_
_entity.id
_entity.type
_entity.pdbx_description
1 polymer ?
#
loop_
_entity_poly.entity_id
_entity_poly.type
_entity_poly.pdbx_seq_one_letter_code
_entity_poly.pdbx_strand_id
1 'polypeptide(L)'
;MNTIKTIIFDYGNIIGNDPSNYIYKTISKKFGLSVTKIKKEFFKFIIPIEKNQIPEQTFWKKFAKNLGIDNYKKLKQIWIKEFENHARVDKNIISMLKKLKKQYKLCLLSNNAISYQKASIRKLLKKIFHVIIYSYKIKMRKPEKKIYLYTMKKIKSKPNECLIIDDNEKYLSYPKKLGIETIHFKSFQQLKKELDNKLNDRNRIEEEFINLLKKVKTKSKQRRSFTGMGLVLYESKYLSGIPHFNLRPALHYRKKIKINRTPAVNFFLKISQKNNPFHDGFHFFNEKGILTHISQYFVPPIRKIKPNKSEGVRFCAALLGSFIKGVILTGIVTQNPSKVYYFQKGKINKI
;
A
#
# COMPACT_ATOMS: atom_id res chain seq x y z
N MET A 1 2.18 -14.58 5.62
CA MET A 1 1.60 -13.60 4.68
C MET A 1 2.66 -13.26 3.66
N ASN A 2 2.39 -13.49 2.39
CA ASN A 2 3.34 -13.26 1.30
C ASN A 2 3.44 -11.76 1.00
N THR A 3 4.63 -11.31 0.60
CA THR A 3 4.89 -9.91 0.29
C THR A 3 4.18 -9.52 -1.00
N ILE A 4 3.28 -8.53 -0.94
CA ILE A 4 2.63 -7.96 -2.12
C ILE A 4 3.67 -7.31 -3.03
N LYS A 5 3.63 -7.63 -4.32
CA LYS A 5 4.50 -7.06 -5.37
C LYS A 5 3.72 -6.28 -6.41
N THR A 6 2.46 -6.66 -6.66
CA THR A 6 1.62 -6.04 -7.69
C THR A 6 0.29 -5.58 -7.10
N ILE A 7 -0.12 -4.35 -7.42
CA ILE A 7 -1.42 -3.80 -7.01
C ILE A 7 -2.24 -3.50 -8.26
N ILE A 8 -3.45 -4.05 -8.31
CA ILE A 8 -4.40 -3.94 -9.42
C ILE A 8 -5.53 -3.01 -8.97
N PHE A 9 -5.78 -1.95 -9.73
CA PHE A 9 -6.82 -0.96 -9.43
C PHE A 9 -7.92 -1.00 -10.49
N ASP A 10 -9.18 -0.91 -10.07
CA ASP A 10 -10.23 -0.37 -10.93
C ASP A 10 -10.05 1.14 -11.17
N TYR A 11 -10.71 1.66 -12.22
CA TYR A 11 -10.74 3.07 -12.53
C TYR A 11 -11.95 3.81 -11.92
N GLY A 12 -13.17 3.29 -12.11
CA GLY A 12 -14.41 4.01 -11.85
C GLY A 12 -14.69 4.12 -10.35
N ASN A 13 -15.13 5.30 -9.90
CA ASN A 13 -15.39 5.62 -8.49
C ASN A 13 -14.19 5.47 -7.53
N ILE A 14 -13.03 5.03 -8.00
CA ILE A 14 -11.78 4.97 -7.25
C ILE A 14 -10.81 6.04 -7.74
N ILE A 15 -10.42 5.99 -9.01
CA ILE A 15 -9.43 6.91 -9.59
C ILE A 15 -10.12 8.11 -10.22
N GLY A 16 -11.20 7.86 -10.96
CA GLY A 16 -12.01 8.88 -11.61
C GLY A 16 -13.48 8.77 -11.25
N ASN A 17 -14.18 9.89 -11.31
CA ASN A 17 -15.63 9.91 -11.15
C ASN A 17 -16.35 9.33 -12.38
N ASP A 18 -17.58 8.88 -12.19
CA ASP A 18 -18.51 8.61 -13.28
C ASP A 18 -19.28 9.89 -13.67
N PRO A 19 -19.04 10.47 -14.86
CA PRO A 19 -19.76 11.66 -15.32
C PRO A 19 -21.17 11.36 -15.86
N SER A 20 -21.59 10.08 -15.94
CA SER A 20 -22.80 9.67 -16.66
C SER A 20 -24.07 10.42 -16.24
N ASN A 21 -24.23 10.73 -14.96
CA ASN A 21 -25.40 11.49 -14.48
C ASN A 21 -25.49 12.91 -15.08
N TYR A 22 -24.36 13.60 -15.28
CA TYR A 22 -24.35 14.90 -15.97
C TYR A 22 -24.78 14.74 -17.43
N ILE A 23 -24.22 13.73 -18.10
CA ILE A 23 -24.51 13.42 -19.50
C ILE A 23 -26.00 13.15 -19.70
N TYR A 24 -26.61 12.32 -18.85
CA TYR A 24 -28.03 12.01 -18.94
C TYR A 24 -28.91 13.23 -18.70
N LYS A 25 -28.57 14.11 -17.75
CA LYS A 25 -29.30 15.36 -17.49
C LYS A 25 -29.21 16.31 -18.69
N THR A 26 -28.04 16.44 -19.32
CA THR A 26 -27.85 17.27 -20.51
C THR A 26 -28.64 16.75 -21.71
N ILE A 27 -28.63 15.43 -21.95
CA ILE A 27 -29.45 14.80 -22.99
C ILE A 27 -30.95 15.00 -22.69
N SER A 28 -31.36 14.78 -21.44
CA SER A 28 -32.74 14.96 -20.99
C SER A 28 -33.26 16.37 -21.29
N LYS A 29 -32.54 17.40 -20.85
CA LYS A 29 -32.89 18.81 -21.09
C LYS A 29 -32.95 19.14 -22.59
N LYS A 30 -32.05 18.56 -23.39
CA LYS A 30 -31.92 18.89 -24.82
C LYS A 30 -32.96 18.23 -25.71
N PHE A 31 -33.43 17.04 -25.35
CA PHE A 31 -34.32 16.24 -26.19
C PHE A 31 -35.68 15.96 -25.54
N GLY A 32 -35.99 16.55 -24.38
CA GLY A 32 -37.26 16.35 -23.68
C GLY A 32 -37.48 14.93 -23.17
N LEU A 33 -36.40 14.17 -22.93
CA LEU A 33 -36.47 12.76 -22.53
C LEU A 33 -36.29 12.61 -21.02
N SER A 34 -36.93 11.61 -20.40
CA SER A 34 -36.65 11.29 -18.99
C SER A 34 -35.26 10.68 -18.82
N VAL A 35 -34.54 11.07 -17.76
CA VAL A 35 -33.23 10.49 -17.40
C VAL A 35 -33.31 8.98 -17.25
N THR A 36 -34.42 8.47 -16.72
CA THR A 36 -34.67 7.03 -16.54
C THR A 36 -34.72 6.30 -17.88
N LYS A 37 -35.39 6.85 -18.90
CA LYS A 37 -35.40 6.28 -20.26
C LYS A 37 -33.99 6.23 -20.84
N ILE A 38 -33.24 7.34 -20.74
CA ILE A 38 -31.87 7.43 -21.27
C ILE A 38 -30.96 6.37 -20.62
N LYS A 39 -31.00 6.26 -19.29
CA LYS A 39 -30.25 5.24 -18.53
C LYS A 39 -30.64 3.83 -18.97
N LYS A 40 -31.93 3.51 -19.00
CA LYS A 40 -32.43 2.18 -19.38
C LYS A 40 -31.96 1.78 -20.76
N GLU A 41 -32.07 2.66 -21.75
CA GLU A 41 -31.61 2.39 -23.11
C GLU A 41 -30.09 2.26 -23.19
N PHE A 42 -29.34 3.08 -22.45
CA PHE A 42 -27.89 2.98 -22.39
C PHE A 42 -27.42 1.64 -21.80
N PHE A 43 -28.03 1.19 -20.70
CA PHE A 43 -27.68 -0.06 -20.04
C PHE A 43 -27.84 -1.30 -20.92
N LYS A 44 -28.72 -1.27 -21.93
CA LYS A 44 -28.84 -2.37 -22.92
C LYS A 44 -27.54 -2.58 -23.72
N PHE A 45 -26.72 -1.54 -23.86
CA PHE A 45 -25.51 -1.58 -24.68
C PHE A 45 -24.21 -1.67 -23.88
N ILE A 46 -24.24 -1.49 -22.55
CA ILE A 46 -23.02 -1.39 -21.72
C ILE A 46 -22.11 -2.62 -21.86
N ILE A 47 -22.67 -3.83 -21.81
CA ILE A 47 -21.89 -5.07 -21.95
C ILE A 47 -21.32 -5.20 -23.38
N PRO A 48 -22.13 -5.05 -24.45
CA PRO A 48 -21.62 -5.07 -25.82
C PRO A 48 -20.50 -4.08 -26.10
N ILE A 49 -20.60 -2.83 -25.63
CA ILE A 49 -19.56 -1.81 -25.87
C ILE A 49 -18.30 -2.09 -25.04
N GLU A 50 -18.45 -2.50 -23.78
CA GLU A 50 -17.32 -2.84 -22.90
C GLU A 50 -16.55 -4.07 -23.40
N LYS A 51 -17.18 -4.95 -24.19
CA LYS A 51 -16.56 -6.13 -24.80
C LYS A 51 -16.22 -5.93 -26.28
N ASN A 52 -16.44 -4.73 -26.83
CA ASN A 52 -16.25 -4.42 -28.24
C ASN A 52 -16.94 -5.45 -29.18
N GLN A 53 -18.18 -5.83 -28.82
CA GLN A 53 -19.01 -6.76 -29.58
C GLN A 53 -19.86 -6.05 -30.64
N ILE A 54 -20.01 -4.73 -30.53
CA ILE A 54 -20.69 -3.90 -31.53
C ILE A 54 -19.77 -2.75 -31.93
N PRO A 55 -19.70 -2.39 -33.23
CA PRO A 55 -19.00 -1.20 -33.66
C PRO A 55 -19.57 0.06 -32.97
N GLU A 56 -18.70 1.01 -32.64
CA GLU A 56 -19.11 2.23 -31.92
C GLU A 56 -20.18 3.02 -32.68
N GLN A 57 -20.05 3.12 -34.01
CA GLN A 57 -21.05 3.78 -34.85
C GLN A 57 -22.42 3.09 -34.77
N THR A 58 -22.44 1.76 -34.74
CA THR A 58 -23.65 0.95 -34.61
C THR A 58 -24.31 1.19 -33.24
N PHE A 59 -23.51 1.28 -32.17
CA PHE A 59 -24.01 1.67 -30.85
C PHE A 59 -24.72 3.02 -30.91
N TRP A 60 -24.06 4.07 -31.41
CA TRP A 60 -24.65 5.40 -31.44
C TRP A 60 -25.92 5.48 -32.28
N LYS A 61 -25.94 4.84 -33.46
CA LYS A 61 -27.13 4.77 -34.32
C LYS A 61 -28.30 4.10 -33.60
N LYS A 62 -28.08 2.93 -32.99
CA LYS A 62 -29.14 2.21 -32.26
C LYS A 62 -29.59 2.95 -31.00
N PHE A 63 -28.65 3.52 -30.24
CA PHE A 63 -28.97 4.28 -29.03
C PHE A 63 -29.79 5.54 -29.36
N ALA A 64 -29.42 6.28 -30.40
CA ALA A 64 -30.20 7.44 -30.85
C ALA A 64 -31.60 7.03 -31.35
N LYS A 65 -31.70 5.98 -32.17
CA LYS A 65 -32.99 5.42 -32.62
C LYS A 65 -33.90 5.04 -31.46
N ASN A 66 -33.39 4.32 -30.45
CA ASN A 66 -34.18 3.91 -29.28
C ASN A 66 -34.67 5.11 -28.44
N LEU A 67 -33.97 6.25 -28.52
CA LEU A 67 -34.37 7.47 -27.84
C LEU A 67 -35.31 8.34 -28.67
N GLY A 68 -35.52 8.04 -29.95
CA GLY A 68 -36.25 8.90 -30.89
C GLY A 68 -35.44 10.13 -31.31
N ILE A 69 -34.11 10.00 -31.41
CA ILE A 69 -33.21 11.08 -31.82
C ILE A 69 -32.66 10.76 -33.21
N ASP A 70 -33.01 11.57 -34.21
CA ASP A 70 -32.62 11.31 -35.61
C ASP A 70 -31.12 11.49 -35.85
N ASN A 71 -30.50 12.46 -35.16
CA ASN A 71 -29.09 12.79 -35.34
C ASN A 71 -28.20 12.13 -34.27
N TYR A 72 -27.80 10.87 -34.51
CA TYR A 72 -26.88 10.16 -33.61
C TYR A 72 -25.52 10.87 -33.43
N LYS A 73 -25.04 11.59 -34.45
CA LYS A 73 -23.76 12.32 -34.38
C LYS A 73 -23.87 13.44 -33.35
N LYS A 74 -25.01 14.14 -33.29
CA LYS A 74 -25.26 15.17 -32.29
C LYS A 74 -25.32 14.60 -30.88
N LEU A 75 -25.98 13.45 -30.70
CA LEU A 75 -26.01 12.73 -29.42
C LEU A 75 -24.59 12.34 -28.96
N LYS A 76 -23.78 11.77 -29.87
CA LYS A 76 -22.37 11.43 -29.62
C LYS A 76 -21.55 12.66 -29.20
N GLN A 77 -21.70 13.79 -29.90
CA GLN A 77 -20.99 15.03 -29.58
C GLN A 77 -21.34 15.55 -28.19
N ILE A 78 -22.63 15.55 -27.82
CA ILE A 78 -23.08 15.94 -26.47
C ILE A 78 -22.43 15.02 -25.43
N TRP A 79 -22.48 13.71 -25.65
CA TRP A 79 -21.89 12.75 -24.72
C TRP A 79 -20.40 13.00 -24.50
N ILE A 80 -19.63 13.13 -25.59
CA ILE A 80 -18.17 13.35 -25.51
C ILE A 80 -17.87 14.66 -24.78
N LYS A 81 -18.56 15.76 -25.15
CA LYS A 81 -18.36 17.07 -24.55
C LYS A 81 -18.64 17.04 -23.04
N GLU A 82 -19.76 16.46 -22.64
CA GLU A 82 -20.13 16.37 -21.22
C GLU A 82 -19.18 15.45 -20.45
N PHE A 83 -18.73 14.34 -21.07
CA PHE A 83 -17.69 13.51 -20.50
C PHE A 83 -16.39 14.31 -20.27
N GLU A 84 -15.93 15.08 -21.26
CA GLU A 84 -14.71 15.89 -21.14
C GLU A 84 -14.82 17.02 -20.10
N ASN A 85 -16.02 17.59 -19.97
CA ASN A 85 -16.35 18.65 -19.03
C ASN A 85 -16.44 18.14 -17.59
N HIS A 86 -16.90 16.91 -17.36
CA HIS A 86 -17.19 16.42 -16.01
C HIS A 86 -16.30 15.27 -15.54
N ALA A 87 -15.53 14.61 -16.41
CA ALA A 87 -14.55 13.62 -15.99
C ALA A 87 -13.40 14.29 -15.22
N ARG A 88 -13.15 13.79 -14.02
CA ARG A 88 -12.14 14.23 -13.07
C ARG A 88 -11.45 13.00 -12.47
N VAL A 89 -10.24 13.21 -11.97
CA VAL A 89 -9.52 12.23 -11.17
C VAL A 89 -9.38 12.74 -9.74
N ASP A 90 -9.42 11.84 -8.78
CA ASP A 90 -9.17 12.17 -7.39
C ASP A 90 -7.66 12.45 -7.17
N LYS A 91 -7.32 13.68 -6.80
CA LYS A 91 -5.92 14.11 -6.59
C LYS A 91 -5.23 13.33 -5.47
N ASN A 92 -5.94 12.95 -4.41
CA ASN A 92 -5.41 12.18 -3.30
C ASN A 92 -5.06 10.76 -3.75
N ILE A 93 -5.94 10.13 -4.53
CA ILE A 93 -5.68 8.82 -5.14
C ILE A 93 -4.50 8.89 -6.09
N ILE A 94 -4.41 9.91 -6.95
CA ILE A 94 -3.27 10.09 -7.85
C ILE A 94 -1.95 10.25 -7.08
N SER A 95 -1.93 11.02 -5.99
CA SER A 95 -0.75 11.18 -5.14
C SER A 95 -0.33 9.85 -4.51
N MET A 96 -1.29 9.07 -4.00
CA MET A 96 -1.04 7.74 -3.45
C MET A 96 -0.51 6.78 -4.51
N LEU A 97 -1.10 6.74 -5.71
CA LEU A 97 -0.63 5.89 -6.81
C LEU A 97 0.81 6.22 -7.20
N LYS A 98 1.19 7.51 -7.24
CA LYS A 98 2.59 7.92 -7.51
C LYS A 98 3.56 7.40 -6.44
N LYS A 99 3.17 7.37 -5.16
CA LYS A 99 3.98 6.79 -4.07
C LYS A 99 4.09 5.28 -4.22
N LEU A 100 2.97 4.59 -4.42
CA LEU A 100 2.93 3.13 -4.59
C LEU A 100 3.75 2.68 -5.81
N LYS A 101 3.72 3.42 -6.92
CA LYS A 101 4.48 3.11 -8.14
C LYS A 101 5.98 2.93 -7.88
N LYS A 102 6.55 3.63 -6.89
CA LYS A 102 7.99 3.54 -6.56
C LYS A 102 8.40 2.17 -6.00
N GLN A 103 7.45 1.43 -5.43
CA GLN A 103 7.72 0.17 -4.72
C GLN A 103 6.97 -1.02 -5.31
N TYR A 104 5.83 -0.79 -5.96
CA TYR A 104 4.92 -1.81 -6.44
C TYR A 104 4.69 -1.69 -7.94
N LYS A 105 4.56 -2.85 -8.59
CA LYS A 105 4.02 -2.90 -9.95
C LYS A 105 2.54 -2.54 -9.91
N LEU A 106 2.17 -1.48 -10.60
CA LEU A 106 0.77 -1.04 -10.70
C LEU A 106 0.12 -1.49 -12.00
N CYS A 107 -1.07 -2.10 -11.87
CA CYS A 107 -1.93 -2.48 -12.98
C CYS A 107 -3.28 -1.76 -12.90
N LEU A 108 -3.76 -1.21 -14.01
CA LEU A 108 -5.14 -0.75 -14.14
C LEU A 108 -5.97 -1.85 -14.81
N LEU A 109 -7.10 -2.22 -14.22
CA LEU A 109 -8.07 -3.16 -14.79
C LEU A 109 -9.46 -2.54 -14.77
N SER A 110 -9.88 -2.00 -15.91
CA SER A 110 -11.09 -1.20 -16.02
C SER A 110 -12.04 -1.76 -17.07
N ASN A 111 -13.30 -1.97 -16.67
CA ASN A 111 -14.40 -2.06 -17.62
C ASN A 111 -14.59 -0.67 -18.23
N ASN A 112 -14.39 -0.56 -19.54
CA ASN A 112 -14.40 0.72 -20.23
C ASN A 112 -14.84 0.55 -21.69
N ALA A 113 -15.28 1.63 -22.32
CA ALA A 113 -15.53 1.69 -23.77
C ALA A 113 -14.60 2.70 -24.44
N ILE A 114 -14.49 2.62 -25.77
CA ILE A 114 -13.53 3.42 -26.55
C ILE A 114 -13.71 4.94 -26.38
N SER A 115 -14.94 5.40 -26.12
CA SER A 115 -15.35 6.80 -26.00
C SER A 115 -15.27 7.38 -24.58
N TYR A 116 -14.83 6.61 -23.58
CA TYR A 116 -14.92 6.97 -22.15
C TYR A 116 -13.58 7.32 -21.51
N GLN A 117 -12.72 8.06 -22.22
CA GLN A 117 -11.56 8.64 -21.55
C GLN A 117 -11.02 9.90 -22.22
N LYS A 118 -10.92 10.98 -21.43
CA LYS A 118 -10.25 12.21 -21.81
C LYS A 118 -8.77 11.94 -22.10
N ALA A 119 -8.23 12.54 -23.17
CA ALA A 119 -6.85 12.33 -23.61
C ALA A 119 -5.82 12.66 -22.50
N SER A 120 -6.06 13.73 -21.73
CA SER A 120 -5.20 14.12 -20.61
C SER A 120 -5.17 13.08 -19.48
N ILE A 121 -6.33 12.50 -19.14
CA ILE A 121 -6.43 11.41 -18.15
C ILE A 121 -5.70 10.17 -18.69
N ARG A 122 -5.88 9.82 -19.96
CA ARG A 122 -5.16 8.68 -20.57
C ARG A 122 -3.64 8.86 -20.49
N LYS A 123 -3.14 10.07 -20.76
CA LYS A 123 -1.70 10.40 -20.64
C LYS A 123 -1.22 10.28 -19.20
N LEU A 124 -2.01 10.76 -18.24
CA LEU A 124 -1.72 10.64 -16.81
C LEU A 124 -1.63 9.16 -16.36
N LEU A 125 -2.62 8.34 -16.71
CA LEU A 125 -2.66 6.93 -16.33
C LEU A 125 -1.49 6.14 -16.90
N LYS A 126 -1.10 6.39 -18.16
CA LYS A 126 0.10 5.78 -18.77
C LYS A 126 1.39 6.12 -18.03
N LYS A 127 1.48 7.31 -17.42
CA LYS A 127 2.64 7.68 -16.58
C LYS A 127 2.63 6.97 -15.22
N ILE A 128 1.47 6.54 -14.72
CA ILE A 128 1.33 5.94 -13.40
C ILE A 128 1.42 4.42 -13.47
N PHE A 129 0.62 3.78 -14.32
CA PHE A 129 0.48 2.33 -14.36
C PHE A 129 1.51 1.68 -15.27
N HIS A 130 2.03 0.53 -14.84
CA HIS A 130 2.97 -0.28 -15.63
C HIS A 130 2.21 -1.15 -16.64
N VAL A 131 1.00 -1.58 -16.27
CA VAL A 131 0.11 -2.36 -17.12
C VAL A 131 -1.26 -1.70 -17.10
N ILE A 132 -1.89 -1.54 -18.27
CA ILE A 132 -3.24 -1.01 -18.40
C ILE A 132 -4.06 -1.99 -19.23
N ILE A 133 -5.16 -2.47 -18.66
CA ILE A 133 -6.10 -3.39 -19.27
C ILE A 133 -7.46 -2.71 -19.32
N TYR A 134 -7.94 -2.47 -20.54
CA TYR A 134 -9.32 -2.02 -20.79
C TYR A 134 -10.10 -3.17 -21.39
N SER A 135 -11.32 -3.40 -20.86
CA SER A 135 -12.19 -4.48 -21.30
C SER A 135 -12.41 -4.51 -22.82
N TYR A 136 -12.67 -3.35 -23.44
CA TYR A 136 -12.99 -3.27 -24.87
C TYR A 136 -11.82 -3.70 -25.76
N LYS A 137 -10.58 -3.52 -25.30
CA LYS A 137 -9.38 -3.92 -26.06
C LYS A 137 -9.18 -5.43 -26.08
N ILE A 138 -9.59 -6.11 -25.01
CA ILE A 138 -9.38 -7.55 -24.84
C ILE A 138 -10.66 -8.38 -25.00
N LYS A 139 -11.81 -7.72 -25.23
CA LYS A 139 -13.13 -8.35 -25.41
C LYS A 139 -13.59 -9.20 -24.21
N MET A 140 -13.17 -8.81 -23.01
CA MET A 140 -13.50 -9.45 -21.73
C MET A 140 -13.82 -8.37 -20.71
N ARG A 141 -14.75 -8.61 -19.79
CA ARG A 141 -15.12 -7.64 -18.75
C ARG A 141 -15.12 -8.28 -17.35
N LYS A 142 -14.92 -7.47 -16.31
CA LYS A 142 -15.23 -7.87 -14.94
C LYS A 142 -16.75 -8.09 -14.82
N PRO A 143 -17.22 -9.12 -14.09
CA PRO A 143 -16.45 -10.08 -13.29
C PRO A 143 -16.17 -11.44 -13.99
N GLU A 144 -16.08 -11.48 -15.33
CA GLU A 144 -15.84 -12.74 -16.04
C GLU A 144 -14.47 -13.35 -15.63
N LYS A 145 -14.43 -14.63 -15.24
CA LYS A 145 -13.21 -15.33 -14.79
C LYS A 145 -12.00 -15.10 -15.71
N LYS A 146 -12.24 -15.16 -17.02
CA LYS A 146 -11.22 -14.99 -18.08
C LYS A 146 -10.46 -13.67 -18.01
N ILE A 147 -11.08 -12.56 -17.55
CA ILE A 147 -10.39 -11.28 -17.48
C ILE A 147 -9.31 -11.26 -16.39
N TYR A 148 -9.59 -11.91 -15.26
CA TYR A 148 -8.64 -12.00 -14.16
C TYR A 148 -7.50 -12.95 -14.53
N LEU A 149 -7.79 -14.08 -15.15
CA LEU A 149 -6.78 -15.00 -15.67
C LEU A 149 -5.87 -14.33 -16.71
N TYR A 150 -6.45 -13.58 -17.66
CA TYR A 150 -5.70 -12.77 -18.61
C TYR A 150 -4.84 -11.72 -17.90
N THR A 151 -5.39 -11.04 -16.90
CA THR A 151 -4.67 -10.04 -16.10
C THR A 151 -3.44 -10.66 -15.43
N MET A 152 -3.59 -11.82 -14.78
CA MET A 152 -2.49 -12.54 -14.14
C MET A 152 -1.38 -12.89 -15.13
N LYS A 153 -1.74 -13.40 -16.32
CA LYS A 153 -0.78 -13.67 -17.40
C LYS A 153 -0.05 -12.39 -17.84
N LYS A 154 -0.78 -11.27 -17.99
CA LYS A 154 -0.22 -10.00 -18.47
C LYS A 154 0.72 -9.34 -17.45
N ILE A 155 0.38 -9.40 -16.17
CA ILE A 155 1.22 -8.83 -15.10
C ILE A 155 2.39 -9.73 -14.73
N LYS A 156 2.38 -11.03 -15.10
CA LYS A 156 3.45 -11.98 -14.78
C LYS A 156 3.74 -12.07 -13.27
N SER A 157 2.69 -12.11 -12.45
CA SER A 157 2.77 -12.18 -10.99
C SER A 157 2.02 -13.40 -10.48
N LYS A 158 2.40 -13.94 -9.32
CA LYS A 158 1.63 -15.01 -8.65
C LYS A 158 0.40 -14.40 -7.96
N PRO A 159 -0.76 -15.08 -7.91
CA PRO A 159 -1.95 -14.55 -7.25
C PRO A 159 -1.72 -14.10 -5.81
N ASN A 160 -0.97 -14.88 -5.02
CA ASN A 160 -0.63 -14.60 -3.63
C ASN A 160 0.38 -13.46 -3.43
N GLU A 161 0.87 -12.84 -4.50
CA GLU A 161 1.72 -11.63 -4.48
C GLU A 161 0.95 -10.39 -5.00
N CYS A 162 -0.35 -10.54 -5.25
CA CYS A 162 -1.20 -9.51 -5.82
C CYS A 162 -2.24 -9.00 -4.81
N LEU A 163 -2.51 -7.70 -4.91
CA LEU A 163 -3.61 -7.03 -4.25
C LEU A 163 -4.52 -6.41 -5.31
N ILE A 164 -5.83 -6.65 -5.26
CA ILE A 164 -6.81 -6.00 -6.17
C ILE A 164 -7.78 -5.12 -5.38
N ILE A 165 -8.07 -3.95 -5.95
CA ILE A 165 -8.92 -2.92 -5.35
C ILE A 165 -10.02 -2.58 -6.36
N ASP A 166 -11.27 -2.74 -5.95
CA ASP A 166 -12.47 -2.53 -6.77
C ASP A 166 -13.60 -1.97 -5.90
N ASP A 167 -14.44 -1.08 -6.43
CA ASP A 167 -15.59 -0.50 -5.73
C ASP A 167 -16.78 -1.46 -5.74
N ASN A 168 -16.80 -2.43 -6.66
CA ASN A 168 -17.82 -3.44 -6.76
C ASN A 168 -17.39 -4.74 -6.08
N GLU A 169 -17.97 -5.04 -4.91
CA GLU A 169 -17.64 -6.24 -4.13
C GLU A 169 -17.82 -7.54 -4.93
N LYS A 170 -18.83 -7.60 -5.83
CA LYS A 170 -19.06 -8.79 -6.67
C LYS A 170 -17.87 -9.09 -7.57
N TYR A 171 -17.12 -8.06 -7.98
CA TYR A 171 -15.93 -8.17 -8.83
C TYR A 171 -14.71 -8.71 -8.06
N LEU A 172 -14.78 -8.80 -6.73
CA LEU A 172 -13.70 -9.34 -5.88
C LEU A 172 -13.88 -10.83 -5.57
N SER A 173 -15.05 -11.42 -5.85
CA SER A 173 -15.36 -12.81 -5.53
C SER A 173 -14.40 -13.83 -6.18
N TYR A 174 -14.13 -13.69 -7.49
CA TYR A 174 -13.23 -14.59 -8.20
C TYR A 174 -11.74 -14.34 -7.88
N PRO A 175 -11.24 -13.09 -7.80
CA PRO A 175 -9.90 -12.82 -7.28
C PRO A 175 -9.60 -13.47 -5.92
N LYS A 176 -10.54 -13.41 -4.97
CA LYS A 176 -10.41 -14.10 -3.67
C LYS A 176 -10.19 -15.60 -3.86
N LYS A 177 -10.99 -16.26 -4.72
CA LYS A 177 -10.85 -17.69 -5.04
C LYS A 177 -9.52 -18.04 -5.71
N LEU A 178 -8.88 -17.11 -6.41
CA LEU A 178 -7.55 -17.28 -6.99
C LEU A 178 -6.42 -17.11 -5.95
N GLY A 179 -6.71 -16.72 -4.71
CA GLY A 179 -5.71 -16.38 -3.71
C GLY A 179 -5.12 -14.98 -3.86
N ILE A 180 -5.82 -14.07 -4.55
CA ILE A 180 -5.46 -12.65 -4.64
C ILE A 180 -6.02 -11.94 -3.41
N GLU A 181 -5.19 -11.12 -2.74
CA GLU A 181 -5.66 -10.24 -1.67
C GLU A 181 -6.59 -9.17 -2.25
N THR A 182 -7.69 -8.86 -1.54
CA THR A 182 -8.69 -7.92 -2.06
C THR A 182 -8.98 -6.80 -1.07
N ILE A 183 -9.25 -5.61 -1.60
CA ILE A 183 -9.84 -4.49 -0.86
C ILE A 183 -11.11 -4.06 -1.60
N HIS A 184 -12.24 -4.07 -0.88
CA HIS A 184 -13.46 -3.41 -1.36
C HIS A 184 -13.34 -1.92 -1.06
N PHE A 185 -13.27 -1.11 -2.12
CA PHE A 185 -13.13 0.32 -1.97
C PHE A 185 -14.45 0.95 -1.50
N LYS A 186 -14.39 1.64 -0.35
CA LYS A 186 -15.53 2.40 0.20
C LYS A 186 -15.22 3.88 0.34
N SER A 187 -13.97 4.22 0.67
CA SER A 187 -13.49 5.60 0.75
C SER A 187 -11.97 5.67 0.69
N PHE A 188 -11.43 6.86 0.42
CA PHE A 188 -9.99 7.08 0.43
C PHE A 188 -9.34 6.77 1.79
N GLN A 189 -9.98 7.18 2.90
CA GLN A 189 -9.47 6.96 4.26
C GLN A 189 -9.43 5.47 4.61
N GLN A 190 -10.48 4.72 4.23
CA GLN A 190 -10.51 3.27 4.41
C GLN A 190 -9.43 2.58 3.57
N LEU A 191 -9.33 2.94 2.28
CA LEU A 191 -8.30 2.38 1.40
C LEU A 191 -6.89 2.62 1.93
N LYS A 192 -6.60 3.85 2.38
CA LYS A 192 -5.30 4.19 2.99
C LYS A 192 -4.99 3.29 4.18
N LYS A 193 -5.93 3.15 5.12
CA LYS A 193 -5.77 2.30 6.32
C LYS A 193 -5.54 0.83 5.97
N GLU A 194 -6.26 0.31 4.98
CA GLU A 194 -6.12 -1.09 4.56
C GLU A 194 -4.81 -1.33 3.81
N LEU A 195 -4.41 -0.42 2.93
CA LEU A 195 -3.09 -0.47 2.29
C LEU A 195 -1.99 -0.42 3.35
N ASP A 196 -2.08 0.50 4.31
CA ASP A 196 -1.15 0.63 5.43
C ASP A 196 -1.03 -0.66 6.27
N ASN A 197 -2.09 -1.48 6.34
CA ASN A 197 -2.10 -2.75 7.07
C ASN A 197 -1.63 -3.95 6.23
N LYS A 198 -2.00 -3.99 4.94
CA LYS A 198 -1.75 -5.11 4.03
C LYS A 198 -0.39 -5.01 3.34
N LEU A 199 0.06 -3.79 3.10
CA LEU A 199 1.38 -3.54 2.57
C LEU A 199 2.34 -3.52 3.77
N ASN A 200 3.17 -4.56 3.84
CA ASN A 200 4.36 -4.58 4.69
C ASN A 200 5.36 -3.55 4.16
N ASP A 201 5.05 -2.27 4.31
CA ASP A 201 5.90 -1.19 3.84
C ASP A 201 7.13 -1.17 4.75
N ARG A 202 8.18 -1.88 4.32
CA ARG A 202 9.46 -1.97 5.02
C ARG A 202 9.96 -0.57 5.40
N ASN A 203 9.75 0.41 4.54
CA ASN A 203 10.11 1.81 4.80
C ASN A 203 9.33 2.38 5.98
N ARG A 204 8.03 2.09 6.10
CA ARG A 204 7.22 2.56 7.22
C ARG A 204 7.70 1.97 8.54
N ILE A 205 7.97 0.67 8.60
CA ILE A 205 8.42 0.07 9.86
C ILE A 205 9.82 0.56 10.26
N GLU A 206 10.70 0.78 9.28
CA GLU A 206 12.00 1.42 9.48
C GLU A 206 11.83 2.86 10.03
N GLU A 207 10.92 3.66 9.47
CA GLU A 207 10.59 5.01 9.98
C GLU A 207 9.99 4.97 11.40
N GLU A 208 9.06 4.06 11.68
CA GLU A 208 8.47 3.89 13.01
C GLU A 208 9.55 3.48 14.05
N PHE A 209 10.50 2.63 13.66
CA PHE A 209 11.65 2.23 14.47
C PHE A 209 12.57 3.41 14.78
N ILE A 210 12.96 4.18 13.76
CA ILE A 210 13.78 5.39 13.90
C ILE A 210 13.07 6.43 14.79
N ASN A 211 11.76 6.61 14.61
CA ASN A 211 10.96 7.52 15.43
C ASN A 211 10.85 7.07 16.90
N LEU A 212 10.80 5.77 17.17
CA LEU A 212 10.85 5.26 18.55
C LEU A 212 12.18 5.63 19.21
N LEU A 213 13.32 5.40 18.53
CA LEU A 213 14.65 5.77 19.04
C LEU A 213 14.72 7.27 19.38
N LYS A 214 14.27 8.14 18.47
CA LYS A 214 14.19 9.60 18.67
C LYS A 214 13.38 9.95 19.91
N LYS A 215 12.15 9.41 20.01
CA LYS A 215 11.23 9.72 21.11
C LYS A 215 11.75 9.23 22.47
N VAL A 216 12.33 8.03 22.52
CA VAL A 216 12.95 7.52 23.76
C VAL A 216 14.12 8.42 24.15
N LYS A 217 14.99 8.82 23.22
CA LYS A 217 16.08 9.75 23.53
C LYS A 217 15.58 11.08 24.07
N THR A 218 14.64 11.72 23.39
CA THR A 218 14.11 13.02 23.81
C THR A 218 13.58 12.96 25.24
N LYS A 219 12.84 11.90 25.58
CA LYS A 219 12.26 11.71 26.91
C LYS A 219 13.24 11.14 27.95
N SER A 220 14.35 10.54 27.55
CA SER A 220 15.35 10.00 28.49
C SER A 220 16.31 11.06 29.01
N LYS A 221 16.43 12.23 28.36
CA LYS A 221 17.28 13.35 28.79
C LYS A 221 17.02 13.79 30.24
N GLN A 222 15.78 13.66 30.72
CA GLN A 222 15.38 14.05 32.08
C GLN A 222 15.65 12.94 33.12
N ARG A 223 16.24 11.80 32.75
CA ARG A 223 16.34 10.60 33.59
C ARG A 223 17.79 10.21 33.84
N ARG A 224 18.35 10.63 34.98
CA ARG A 224 19.73 10.31 35.38
C ARG A 224 20.03 8.80 35.44
N SER A 225 19.02 7.97 35.73
CA SER A 225 19.14 6.51 35.84
C SER A 225 18.93 5.74 34.52
N PHE A 226 18.83 6.41 33.38
CA PHE A 226 18.68 5.74 32.07
C PHE A 226 20.01 5.11 31.63
N THR A 227 20.00 3.81 31.33
CA THR A 227 21.21 3.03 31.03
C THR A 227 21.53 2.88 29.53
N GLY A 228 20.71 3.50 28.68
CA GLY A 228 20.72 3.27 27.25
C GLY A 228 19.74 2.16 26.83
N MET A 229 19.56 2.00 25.53
CA MET A 229 18.64 1.01 24.96
C MET A 229 19.22 0.47 23.65
N GLY A 230 19.16 -0.85 23.46
CA GLY A 230 19.45 -1.51 22.18
C GLY A 230 18.17 -2.08 21.57
N LEU A 231 17.93 -1.85 20.28
CA LEU A 231 16.80 -2.40 19.54
C LEU A 231 17.28 -3.15 18.29
N VAL A 232 16.57 -4.23 17.95
CA VAL A 232 16.72 -4.98 16.70
C VAL A 232 15.37 -5.06 16.02
N LEU A 233 15.30 -4.66 14.75
CA LEU A 233 14.17 -4.90 13.87
C LEU A 233 14.54 -6.05 12.92
N TYR A 234 13.76 -7.12 12.86
CA TYR A 234 14.09 -8.31 12.09
C TYR A 234 12.89 -8.90 11.34
N GLU A 235 13.15 -9.71 10.32
CA GLU A 235 12.15 -10.51 9.61
C GLU A 235 11.95 -11.86 10.34
N SER A 236 10.71 -12.15 10.77
CA SER A 236 10.35 -13.31 11.60
C SER A 236 10.86 -14.65 11.08
N LYS A 237 10.90 -14.85 9.76
CA LYS A 237 11.38 -16.10 9.13
C LYS A 237 12.88 -16.38 9.34
N TYR A 238 13.66 -15.39 9.77
CA TYR A 238 15.11 -15.54 10.00
C TYR A 238 15.49 -15.54 11.48
N LEU A 239 14.53 -15.50 12.41
CA LEU A 239 14.81 -15.42 13.84
C LEU A 239 15.81 -16.48 14.32
N SER A 240 15.64 -17.72 13.89
CA SER A 240 16.52 -18.84 14.27
C SER A 240 17.97 -18.67 13.84
N GLY A 241 18.25 -17.82 12.84
CA GLY A 241 19.60 -17.49 12.39
C GLY A 241 20.17 -16.22 13.03
N ILE A 242 19.42 -15.56 13.93
CA ILE A 242 19.89 -14.37 14.65
C ILE A 242 20.44 -14.84 16.01
N PRO A 243 21.75 -14.74 16.26
CA PRO A 243 22.38 -15.22 17.49
C PRO A 243 21.96 -14.34 18.67
N HIS A 244 21.07 -14.88 19.50
CA HIS A 244 20.63 -14.24 20.73
C HIS A 244 20.24 -15.26 21.79
N PHE A 245 20.23 -14.85 23.06
CA PHE A 245 19.57 -15.58 24.14
C PHE A 245 18.96 -14.65 25.17
N ASN A 246 17.95 -15.14 25.91
CA ASN A 246 17.26 -14.36 26.92
C ASN A 246 18.11 -14.21 28.18
N LEU A 247 18.51 -12.98 28.53
CA LEU A 247 19.27 -12.68 29.76
C LEU A 247 18.43 -12.85 31.03
N ARG A 248 17.10 -12.92 30.91
CA ARG A 248 16.15 -12.98 32.02
C ARG A 248 15.10 -14.09 31.79
N PRO A 249 15.52 -15.38 31.70
CA PRO A 249 14.60 -16.48 31.38
C PRO A 249 13.51 -16.69 32.43
N ALA A 250 13.81 -16.42 33.71
CA ALA A 250 12.87 -16.54 34.83
C ALA A 250 11.80 -15.42 34.88
N LEU A 251 11.96 -14.35 34.09
CA LEU A 251 11.02 -13.23 34.09
C LEU A 251 10.15 -13.26 32.84
N HIS A 252 8.86 -13.53 33.03
CA HIS A 252 7.91 -13.57 31.91
C HIS A 252 7.42 -12.18 31.53
N TYR A 253 7.43 -11.90 30.22
CA TYR A 253 6.83 -10.70 29.64
C TYR A 253 5.71 -11.08 28.67
N ARG A 254 4.48 -10.64 28.95
CA ARG A 254 3.28 -11.00 28.18
C ARG A 254 2.59 -9.83 27.44
N LYS A 255 3.10 -8.60 27.53
CA LYS A 255 2.43 -7.45 26.90
C LYS A 255 2.74 -7.38 25.40
N LYS A 256 1.69 -7.32 24.56
CA LYS A 256 1.82 -7.04 23.12
C LYS A 256 2.06 -5.55 22.91
N ILE A 257 3.32 -5.15 22.74
CA ILE A 257 3.67 -3.76 22.40
C ILE A 257 3.87 -3.62 20.89
N LYS A 258 3.23 -2.61 20.31
CA LYS A 258 3.46 -2.16 18.93
C LYS A 258 4.33 -0.91 18.91
N ILE A 259 5.32 -0.88 18.03
CA ILE A 259 6.36 0.13 17.94
C ILE A 259 5.84 1.57 17.75
N ASN A 260 4.74 1.73 17.02
CA ASN A 260 4.16 3.04 16.69
C ASN A 260 3.20 3.61 17.75
N ARG A 261 2.97 2.90 18.85
CA ARG A 261 2.04 3.36 19.89
C ARG A 261 2.80 4.03 21.04
N THR A 262 2.20 5.07 21.63
CA THR A 262 2.72 5.77 22.82
C THR A 262 3.15 4.83 23.96
N PRO A 263 2.46 3.70 24.24
CA PRO A 263 2.90 2.71 25.22
C PRO A 263 4.32 2.18 24.99
N ALA A 264 4.81 2.11 23.74
CA ALA A 264 6.16 1.63 23.45
C ALA A 264 7.23 2.56 24.03
N VAL A 265 7.09 3.87 23.84
CA VAL A 265 8.06 4.86 24.36
C VAL A 265 8.13 4.79 25.88
N ASN A 266 6.98 4.84 26.56
CA ASN A 266 6.92 4.80 28.02
C ASN A 266 7.43 3.47 28.58
N PHE A 267 7.15 2.37 27.88
CA PHE A 267 7.66 1.06 28.24
C PHE A 267 9.19 1.03 28.23
N PHE A 268 9.83 1.47 27.15
CA PHE A 268 11.29 1.48 27.06
C PHE A 268 11.95 2.45 28.03
N LEU A 269 11.33 3.61 28.29
CA LEU A 269 11.79 4.52 29.34
C LEU A 269 11.76 3.86 30.72
N LYS A 270 10.75 3.01 31.01
CA LYS A 270 10.63 2.29 32.28
C LYS A 270 11.65 1.16 32.38
N ILE A 271 11.80 0.34 31.34
CA ILE A 271 12.66 -0.85 31.42
C ILE A 271 14.14 -0.52 31.31
N SER A 272 14.52 0.60 30.69
CA SER A 272 15.93 1.02 30.52
C SER A 272 16.49 1.75 31.74
N GLN A 273 15.87 1.65 32.91
CA GLN A 273 16.34 2.27 34.16
C GLN A 273 17.30 1.34 34.89
N LYS A 274 18.37 1.86 35.50
CA LYS A 274 19.42 1.07 36.21
C LYS A 274 18.87 0.01 37.16
N ASN A 275 17.78 0.32 37.86
CA ASN A 275 17.18 -0.59 38.86
C ASN A 275 16.17 -1.58 38.26
N ASN A 276 15.93 -1.55 36.94
CA ASN A 276 15.00 -2.45 36.28
C ASN A 276 15.75 -3.71 35.82
N PRO A 277 15.24 -4.93 36.04
CA PRO A 277 15.93 -6.14 35.62
C PRO A 277 16.12 -6.25 34.09
N PHE A 278 15.31 -5.54 33.30
CA PHE A 278 15.33 -5.57 31.84
C PHE A 278 16.13 -4.43 31.19
N HIS A 279 16.99 -3.74 31.96
CA HIS A 279 17.69 -2.54 31.48
C HIS A 279 18.83 -2.80 30.50
N ASP A 280 19.29 -4.06 30.40
CA ASP A 280 20.45 -4.42 29.58
C ASP A 280 20.08 -5.33 28.40
N GLY A 281 21.01 -5.45 27.46
CA GLY A 281 20.85 -6.20 26.22
C GLY A 281 20.08 -5.43 25.14
N PHE A 282 19.45 -6.21 24.25
CA PHE A 282 18.67 -5.73 23.12
C PHE A 282 17.21 -6.18 23.19
N HIS A 283 16.31 -5.38 22.63
CA HIS A 283 14.89 -5.73 22.50
C HIS A 283 14.50 -5.84 21.02
N PHE A 284 13.72 -6.86 20.68
CA PHE A 284 13.53 -7.29 19.30
C PHE A 284 12.10 -7.02 18.84
N PHE A 285 11.96 -6.24 17.78
CA PHE A 285 10.73 -6.06 17.01
C PHE A 285 10.77 -6.90 15.74
N ASN A 286 9.69 -7.59 15.42
CA ASN A 286 9.56 -8.22 14.10
C ASN A 286 9.19 -7.19 13.01
N GLU A 287 9.11 -7.63 11.75
CA GLU A 287 8.82 -6.81 10.58
C GLU A 287 7.42 -6.18 10.60
N LYS A 288 6.55 -6.63 11.50
CA LYS A 288 5.21 -6.08 11.77
C LYS A 288 5.21 -5.04 12.89
N GLY A 289 6.38 -4.70 13.45
CA GLY A 289 6.54 -3.77 14.55
C GLY A 289 5.98 -4.26 15.88
N ILE A 290 5.91 -5.58 16.07
CA ILE A 290 5.48 -6.19 17.34
C ILE A 290 6.73 -6.53 18.14
N LEU A 291 6.76 -6.10 19.41
CA LEU A 291 7.82 -6.48 20.35
C LEU A 291 7.70 -7.97 20.65
N THR A 292 8.77 -8.71 20.37
CA THR A 292 8.80 -10.18 20.48
C THR A 292 9.74 -10.66 21.58
N HIS A 293 10.86 -9.96 21.80
CA HIS A 293 11.84 -10.32 22.83
C HIS A 293 12.34 -9.07 23.54
N ILE A 294 12.66 -9.23 24.82
CA ILE A 294 13.27 -8.17 25.65
C ILE A 294 14.53 -8.71 26.32
N SER A 295 15.50 -7.84 26.58
CA SER A 295 16.73 -8.18 27.31
C SER A 295 17.45 -9.39 26.72
N GLN A 296 17.66 -9.35 25.41
CA GLN A 296 18.41 -10.37 24.71
C GLN A 296 19.90 -10.04 24.74
N TYR A 297 20.72 -11.02 25.07
CA TYR A 297 22.14 -10.95 24.78
C TYR A 297 22.29 -11.18 23.28
N PHE A 298 22.66 -10.13 22.54
CA PHE A 298 22.73 -10.15 21.08
C PHE A 298 24.20 -10.25 20.65
N VAL A 299 24.56 -11.37 20.00
CA VAL A 299 25.97 -11.77 19.80
C VAL A 299 26.27 -11.88 18.31
N PRO A 300 26.45 -10.76 17.60
CA PRO A 300 26.70 -10.83 16.18
C PRO A 300 28.07 -11.43 15.86
N PRO A 301 28.22 -12.16 14.74
CA PRO A 301 29.51 -12.64 14.30
C PRO A 301 30.51 -11.50 14.14
N ILE A 302 31.74 -11.72 14.61
CA ILE A 302 32.82 -10.76 14.48
C ILE A 302 33.19 -10.63 13.01
N ARG A 303 33.30 -9.38 12.53
CA ARG A 303 33.79 -9.03 11.20
C ARG A 303 34.97 -8.09 11.35
N LYS A 304 35.85 -8.02 10.34
CA LYS A 304 36.97 -7.05 10.29
C LYS A 304 36.41 -5.62 10.17
N ILE A 305 36.05 -5.02 11.30
CA ILE A 305 35.65 -3.61 11.43
C ILE A 305 36.54 -2.99 12.49
N LYS A 306 37.15 -1.84 12.19
CA LYS A 306 37.95 -1.12 13.19
C LYS A 306 37.03 -0.56 14.28
N PRO A 307 37.24 -0.89 15.57
CA PRO A 307 36.43 -0.36 16.65
C PRO A 307 36.57 1.16 16.74
N ASN A 308 35.47 1.88 16.91
CA ASN A 308 35.52 3.27 17.30
C ASN A 308 35.72 3.32 18.82
N LYS A 309 36.90 3.74 19.29
CA LYS A 309 37.25 3.80 20.73
C LYS A 309 36.31 4.70 21.55
N SER A 310 35.58 5.61 20.91
CA SER A 310 34.63 6.51 21.60
C SER A 310 33.23 5.91 21.83
N GLU A 311 32.98 4.69 21.37
CA GLU A 311 31.67 4.02 21.45
C GLU A 311 31.76 2.68 22.19
N GLY A 312 30.76 2.36 23.01
CA GLY A 312 30.76 1.17 23.86
C GLY A 312 30.34 -0.13 23.15
N VAL A 313 30.38 -1.26 23.86
CA VAL A 313 30.11 -2.61 23.32
C VAL A 313 28.75 -2.72 22.62
N ARG A 314 27.71 -2.05 23.13
CA ARG A 314 26.37 -2.06 22.52
C ARG A 314 26.38 -1.44 21.11
N PHE A 315 27.25 -0.47 20.85
CA PHE A 315 27.44 0.10 19.51
C PHE A 315 28.01 -0.94 18.56
N CYS A 316 29.09 -1.63 18.96
CA CYS A 316 29.71 -2.67 18.16
C CYS A 316 28.73 -3.81 17.85
N ALA A 317 27.97 -4.26 18.86
CA ALA A 317 26.96 -5.29 18.70
C ALA A 317 25.84 -4.85 17.73
N ALA A 318 25.36 -3.61 17.83
CA ALA A 318 24.37 -3.10 16.89
C ALA A 318 24.93 -3.01 15.46
N LEU A 319 26.13 -2.48 15.29
CA LEU A 319 26.78 -2.34 13.98
C LEU A 319 27.00 -3.70 13.31
N LEU A 320 27.67 -4.62 13.99
CA LEU A 320 27.92 -5.97 13.47
C LEU A 320 26.61 -6.74 13.24
N GLY A 321 25.65 -6.60 14.15
CA GLY A 321 24.33 -7.20 14.04
C GLY A 321 23.55 -6.76 12.81
N SER A 322 23.77 -5.53 12.33
CA SER A 322 23.11 -5.01 11.13
C SER A 322 23.53 -5.71 9.83
N PHE A 323 24.59 -6.52 9.85
CA PHE A 323 24.99 -7.37 8.72
C PHE A 323 24.31 -8.73 8.68
N ILE A 324 23.65 -9.14 9.78
CA ILE A 324 23.06 -10.46 9.89
C ILE A 324 21.86 -10.57 8.95
N LYS A 325 21.79 -11.68 8.21
CA LYS A 325 20.67 -11.96 7.31
C LYS A 325 19.37 -11.96 8.10
N GLY A 326 18.40 -11.17 7.65
CA GLY A 326 17.10 -11.03 8.31
C GLY A 326 17.03 -9.93 9.37
N VAL A 327 18.14 -9.31 9.76
CA VAL A 327 18.10 -8.05 10.50
C VAL A 327 17.82 -6.91 9.52
N ILE A 328 16.72 -6.19 9.75
CA ILE A 328 16.28 -5.04 8.96
C ILE A 328 17.04 -3.80 9.41
N LEU A 329 17.02 -3.50 10.71
CA LEU A 329 17.74 -2.42 11.36
C LEU A 329 18.21 -2.85 12.74
N THR A 330 19.31 -2.27 13.22
CA THR A 330 19.62 -2.20 14.64
C THR A 330 19.66 -0.74 15.07
N GLY A 331 19.40 -0.47 16.34
CA GLY A 331 19.34 0.89 16.86
C GLY A 331 19.83 0.97 18.29
N ILE A 332 20.49 2.07 18.62
CA ILE A 332 20.93 2.33 19.99
C ILE A 332 20.56 3.75 20.42
N VAL A 333 20.11 3.87 21.67
CA VAL A 333 20.01 5.13 22.39
C VAL A 333 21.07 5.09 23.49
N THR A 334 22.06 5.98 23.44
CA THR A 334 23.16 5.99 24.41
C THR A 334 22.86 6.89 25.62
N GLN A 335 23.56 6.62 26.72
CA GLN A 335 23.56 7.48 27.92
C GLN A 335 24.14 8.88 27.61
N ASN A 336 25.19 8.92 26.78
CA ASN A 336 25.81 10.19 26.36
C ASN A 336 24.75 11.13 25.72
N PRO A 337 24.66 12.41 26.14
CA PRO A 337 23.58 13.32 25.81
C PRO A 337 23.29 13.53 24.30
N SER A 338 24.24 13.23 23.42
CA SER A 338 24.18 13.69 22.01
C SER A 338 24.09 12.59 20.94
N LYS A 339 23.86 11.32 21.31
CA LYS A 339 24.05 10.20 20.39
C LYS A 339 22.89 9.20 20.35
N VAL A 340 22.28 9.10 19.17
CA VAL A 340 21.36 8.02 18.78
C VAL A 340 21.82 7.54 17.42
N TYR A 341 21.91 6.22 17.26
CA TYR A 341 22.33 5.63 16.00
C TYR A 341 21.34 4.57 15.57
N TYR A 342 21.20 4.44 14.26
CA TYR A 342 20.67 3.23 13.65
C TYR A 342 21.60 2.73 12.55
N PHE A 343 21.59 1.43 12.35
CA PHE A 343 22.48 0.75 11.44
C PHE A 343 21.69 -0.13 10.47
N GLN A 344 22.10 -0.08 9.21
CA GLN A 344 21.50 -0.88 8.14
C GLN A 344 22.63 -1.42 7.26
N LYS A 345 22.82 -2.74 7.24
CA LYS A 345 23.88 -3.39 6.44
C LYS A 345 25.28 -2.77 6.66
N GLY A 346 25.61 -2.46 7.92
CA GLY A 346 26.88 -1.85 8.28
C GLY A 346 26.96 -0.33 8.13
N LYS A 347 26.00 0.32 7.48
CA LYS A 347 25.98 1.78 7.37
C LYS A 347 25.60 2.39 8.72
N ILE A 348 26.43 3.31 9.21
CA ILE A 348 26.21 4.05 10.45
C ILE A 348 25.40 5.31 10.11
N ASN A 349 24.25 5.49 10.77
CA ASN A 349 23.43 6.68 10.61
C ASN A 349 23.20 7.31 11.99
N LYS A 350 23.67 8.55 12.16
CA LYS A 350 23.40 9.35 13.36
C LYS A 350 22.07 10.08 13.19
N ILE A 351 21.27 10.10 14.24
CA ILE A 351 19.93 10.71 14.26
C ILE A 351 19.93 12.06 14.97
#